data_AF-A0A432ENT4-F1
#
_entry.id   AF-A0A432ENT4-F1
#
_cell.length_a   1.000
_cell.length_b   1.000
_cell.length_c   1.000
_cell.angle_alpha   90.00
_cell.angle_beta   90.00
_cell.angle_gamma   90.00
#
_symmetry.space_group_name_H-M   'P 1'
#
loop_
_entity.id
_entity.type
_entity.pdbx_description
1 polymer ?
#
loop_
_entity_poly.entity_id
_entity_poly.type
_entity_poly.pdbx_seq_one_letter_code
_entity_poly.pdbx_strand_id
1 'polypeptide(L)'
;MPQLTEIILETPEDTEQAGWRLANRLRPGDSIYLDGDLGAGKTTLVRGLLHRLGHVGAVKSPTYTLMEQYVMKDLEVCHFDLYRIADPEELEFAGIRDYIGSSTVNLIEWSVKGAGFLPAPDVQIDLEATGKARRLVARACTPRGQELLSDL
;
A
#
# COMPACT_ATOMS: atom_id res chain seq x y z
N MET A 1 11.54 -1.70 19.85
CA MET A 1 12.20 -1.67 18.52
C MET A 1 11.12 -1.90 17.48
N PRO A 2 11.13 -1.20 16.33
CA PRO A 2 10.14 -1.45 15.28
C PRO A 2 10.26 -2.89 14.79
N GLN A 3 9.12 -3.59 14.64
CA GLN A 3 9.08 -4.93 14.09
C GLN A 3 9.47 -4.88 12.61
N LEU A 4 10.39 -5.75 12.21
CA LEU A 4 10.84 -5.91 10.83
C LEU A 4 10.47 -7.31 10.37
N THR A 5 9.76 -7.42 9.26
CA THR A 5 9.42 -8.67 8.61
C THR A 5 10.06 -8.68 7.22
N GLU A 6 10.77 -9.75 6.88
CA GLU A 6 11.43 -9.92 5.59
C GLU A 6 11.01 -11.25 4.95
N ILE A 7 10.59 -11.19 3.69
CA ILE A 7 10.05 -12.35 2.96
C ILE A 7 10.60 -12.35 1.54
N ILE A 8 10.99 -13.53 1.06
CA ILE A 8 11.26 -13.77 -0.37
C ILE A 8 9.99 -14.30 -1.02
N LEU A 9 9.57 -13.64 -2.09
CA LEU A 9 8.38 -13.95 -2.88
C LEU A 9 8.85 -14.45 -4.24
N GLU A 10 8.78 -15.76 -4.47
CA GLU A 10 9.36 -16.37 -5.68
C GLU A 10 8.56 -16.05 -6.94
N THR A 11 7.26 -15.79 -6.77
CA THR A 11 6.31 -15.59 -7.86
C THR A 11 5.45 -14.34 -7.67
N PRO A 12 4.82 -13.83 -8.75
CA PRO A 12 3.77 -12.83 -8.62
C PRO A 12 2.63 -13.30 -7.71
N GLU A 13 2.28 -14.58 -7.74
CA GLU A 13 1.26 -15.18 -6.88
C GLU A 13 1.64 -15.10 -5.40
N ASP A 14 2.91 -15.30 -5.04
CA ASP A 14 3.39 -15.09 -3.66
C ASP A 14 3.22 -13.64 -3.22
N THR A 15 3.43 -12.69 -4.14
CA THR A 15 3.21 -11.25 -3.88
C THR A 15 1.73 -10.96 -3.65
N GLU A 16 0.83 -11.54 -4.43
CA GLU A 16 -0.61 -11.40 -4.19
C GLU A 16 -1.01 -12.05 -2.85
N GLN A 17 -0.45 -13.21 -2.51
CA GLN A 17 -0.72 -13.86 -1.23
C GLN A 17 -0.19 -13.06 -0.02
N ALA A 18 0.95 -12.39 -0.14
CA ALA A 18 1.43 -11.47 0.88
C ALA A 18 0.43 -10.30 1.08
N GLY A 19 -0.08 -9.74 0.00
CA GLY A 19 -1.11 -8.69 0.05
C GLY A 19 -2.41 -9.18 0.68
N TRP A 20 -2.82 -10.40 0.33
CA TRP A 20 -3.98 -11.06 0.91
C TRP A 20 -3.84 -11.22 2.42
N ARG A 21 -2.67 -11.64 2.92
CA ARG A 21 -2.41 -11.80 4.36
C ARG A 21 -2.49 -10.46 5.11
N LEU A 22 -1.92 -9.39 4.55
CA LEU A 22 -2.02 -8.04 5.11
C LEU A 22 -3.46 -7.57 5.27
N ALA A 23 -4.34 -7.94 4.33
CA ALA A 23 -5.73 -7.52 4.35
C ALA A 23 -6.54 -8.08 5.52
N ASN A 24 -6.11 -9.18 6.15
CA ASN A 24 -6.87 -9.89 7.19
C ASN A 24 -7.30 -9.03 8.36
N ARG A 25 -6.50 -8.00 8.66
CA ARG A 25 -6.66 -7.19 9.85
C ARG A 25 -6.93 -5.73 9.54
N LEU A 26 -7.04 -5.35 8.27
CA LEU A 26 -7.28 -3.97 7.86
C LEU A 26 -8.56 -3.41 8.47
N ARG A 27 -8.51 -2.15 8.86
CA ARG A 27 -9.61 -1.36 9.41
C ARG A 27 -9.53 0.07 8.89
N PRO A 28 -10.65 0.82 8.90
CA PRO A 28 -10.65 2.23 8.58
C PRO A 28 -9.55 2.99 9.34
N GLY A 29 -8.83 3.85 8.64
CA GLY A 29 -7.73 4.66 9.17
C GLY A 29 -6.35 4.05 9.03
N ASP A 30 -6.22 2.75 8.69
CA ASP A 30 -4.91 2.14 8.48
C ASP A 30 -4.22 2.75 7.24
N SER A 31 -2.92 3.04 7.37
CA SER A 31 -2.10 3.56 6.26
C SER A 31 -0.89 2.66 5.98
N ILE A 32 -0.76 2.22 4.73
CA ILE A 32 0.33 1.36 4.26
C ILE A 32 1.06 2.06 3.11
N TYR A 33 2.36 2.26 3.28
CA TYR A 33 3.25 2.77 2.24
C TYR A 33 3.90 1.62 1.50
N LEU A 34 3.95 1.75 0.17
CA LEU A 34 4.52 0.77 -0.74
C LEU A 34 5.58 1.44 -1.62
N ASP A 35 6.84 1.13 -1.37
CA ASP A 35 7.97 1.71 -2.09
C ASP A 35 8.79 0.62 -2.79
N GLY A 36 9.56 1.03 -3.78
CA GLY A 36 10.33 0.13 -4.63
C GLY A 36 10.30 0.58 -6.09
N ASP A 37 11.20 0.02 -6.90
CA ASP A 37 11.37 0.41 -8.29
C ASP A 37 10.14 0.11 -9.17
N LEU A 38 10.14 0.67 -10.38
CA LEU A 38 9.13 0.36 -11.39
C LEU A 38 9.16 -1.16 -11.69
N GLY A 39 8.00 -1.81 -11.58
CA GLY A 39 7.91 -3.27 -11.75
C GLY A 39 8.30 -4.11 -10.53
N ALA A 40 8.58 -3.49 -9.38
CA ALA A 40 8.87 -4.19 -8.12
C ALA A 40 7.67 -5.00 -7.57
N GLY A 41 6.46 -4.78 -8.07
CA GLY A 41 5.27 -5.56 -7.68
C GLY A 41 4.35 -4.89 -6.67
N LYS A 42 4.52 -3.58 -6.41
CA LYS A 42 3.65 -2.78 -5.53
C LYS A 42 2.15 -2.97 -5.83
N THR A 43 1.73 -2.71 -7.07
CA THR A 43 0.34 -2.91 -7.50
C THR A 43 -0.11 -4.39 -7.45
N THR A 44 0.82 -5.35 -7.59
CA THR A 44 0.50 -6.78 -7.42
C THR A 44 0.17 -7.09 -5.95
N LEU A 45 0.92 -6.52 -5.01
CA LEU A 45 0.60 -6.61 -3.58
C LEU A 45 -0.77 -5.99 -3.28
N VAL A 46 -1.04 -4.78 -3.81
CA VAL A 46 -2.34 -4.10 -3.68
C VAL A 46 -3.48 -4.95 -4.24
N ARG A 47 -3.27 -5.61 -5.39
CA ARG A 47 -4.27 -6.48 -6.00
C ARG A 47 -4.68 -7.62 -5.07
N GLY A 48 -3.71 -8.35 -4.52
CA GLY A 48 -3.99 -9.44 -3.59
C GLY A 48 -4.75 -8.98 -2.34
N LEU A 49 -4.38 -7.81 -1.82
CA LEU A 49 -5.06 -7.15 -0.70
C LEU A 49 -6.52 -6.81 -1.04
N LEU A 50 -6.78 -6.12 -2.15
CA LEU A 50 -8.15 -5.75 -2.56
C LEU A 50 -9.02 -6.96 -2.88
N HIS A 51 -8.46 -8.00 -3.51
CA HIS A 51 -9.18 -9.24 -3.78
C HIS A 51 -9.56 -9.96 -2.48
N ARG A 52 -8.70 -9.97 -1.45
CA ARG A 52 -9.07 -10.49 -0.12
C ARG A 52 -10.23 -9.71 0.50
N LEU A 53 -10.26 -8.39 0.32
CA LEU A 53 -11.35 -7.55 0.81
C LEU A 53 -12.67 -7.69 0.03
N GLY A 54 -12.68 -8.48 -1.05
CA GLY A 54 -13.88 -8.81 -1.82
C GLY A 54 -14.04 -8.00 -3.10
N HIS A 55 -13.05 -7.22 -3.53
CA HIS A 55 -13.08 -6.56 -4.83
C HIS A 55 -13.15 -7.58 -5.95
N VAL A 56 -14.08 -7.39 -6.88
CA VAL A 56 -14.21 -8.22 -8.07
C VAL A 56 -13.81 -7.39 -9.29
N GLY A 57 -12.77 -7.84 -9.98
CA GLY A 57 -12.34 -7.24 -11.24
C GLY A 57 -10.86 -6.87 -11.26
N ALA A 58 -10.51 -6.07 -12.26
CA ALA A 58 -9.14 -5.62 -12.44
C ALA A 58 -8.75 -4.61 -11.36
N VAL A 59 -7.52 -4.76 -10.86
CA VAL A 59 -6.81 -3.76 -10.07
C VAL A 59 -5.62 -3.29 -10.90
N LYS A 60 -5.62 -2.01 -11.23
CA LYS A 60 -4.57 -1.35 -12.00
C LYS A 60 -3.96 -0.26 -11.14
N SER A 61 -2.71 0.10 -11.42
CA SER A 61 -2.14 1.27 -10.77
C SER A 61 -2.86 2.53 -11.26
N PRO A 62 -3.23 3.46 -10.36
CA PRO A 62 -3.79 4.76 -10.70
C PRO A 62 -2.71 5.78 -11.10
N THR A 63 -1.59 5.38 -11.71
CA THR A 63 -0.48 6.30 -12.08
C THR A 63 -0.94 7.57 -12.82
N TYR A 64 -2.01 7.52 -13.62
CA TYR A 64 -2.53 8.69 -14.36
C TYR A 64 -3.69 9.39 -13.68
N THR A 65 -4.44 8.70 -12.82
CA THR A 65 -5.57 9.26 -12.08
C THR A 65 -5.18 9.72 -10.68
N LEU A 66 -3.92 9.49 -10.27
CA LEU A 66 -3.35 9.67 -8.94
C LEU A 66 -3.94 8.72 -7.88
N MET A 67 -5.25 8.50 -7.93
CA MET A 67 -5.99 7.67 -6.98
C MET A 67 -7.07 6.85 -7.67
N GLU A 68 -7.38 5.70 -7.08
CA GLU A 68 -8.58 4.89 -7.31
C GLU A 68 -9.20 4.54 -5.95
N GLN A 69 -10.54 4.60 -5.87
CA GLN A 69 -11.30 4.31 -4.66
C GLN A 69 -12.05 2.98 -4.83
N TYR A 70 -11.93 2.10 -3.84
CA TYR A 70 -12.57 0.80 -3.82
C TYR A 70 -13.52 0.72 -2.63
N VAL A 71 -14.83 0.65 -2.92
CA VAL A 71 -15.88 0.53 -1.91
C VAL A 71 -16.23 -0.94 -1.72
N MET A 72 -15.88 -1.48 -0.57
CA MET A 72 -16.29 -2.81 -0.12
C MET A 72 -17.55 -2.68 0.75
N LYS A 73 -18.06 -3.81 1.26
CA LYS A 73 -19.26 -3.81 2.10
C LYS A 73 -19.12 -2.98 3.38
N ASP A 74 -18.00 -3.16 4.10
CA ASP A 74 -17.78 -2.59 5.44
C ASP A 74 -16.48 -1.76 5.51
N LEU A 75 -15.82 -1.52 4.36
CA LEU A 75 -14.51 -0.88 4.28
C LEU A 75 -14.36 -0.14 2.96
N GLU A 76 -13.69 0.99 3.00
CA GLU A 76 -13.29 1.74 1.82
C GLU A 76 -11.77 1.80 1.74
N VAL A 77 -11.22 1.57 0.55
CA VAL A 77 -9.77 1.60 0.31
C VAL A 77 -9.46 2.64 -0.76
N CYS A 78 -8.59 3.58 -0.41
CA CYS A 78 -8.01 4.53 -1.35
C CYS A 78 -6.62 4.03 -1.75
N HIS A 79 -6.45 3.71 -3.03
CA HIS A 79 -5.16 3.35 -3.62
C HIS A 79 -4.59 4.57 -4.33
N PHE A 80 -3.44 5.05 -3.88
CA PHE A 80 -2.70 6.16 -4.47
C PHE A 80 -1.44 5.67 -5.17
N ASP A 81 -1.11 6.27 -6.30
CA ASP A 81 0.21 6.12 -6.95
C ASP A 81 0.79 7.50 -7.26
N LEU A 82 1.83 7.85 -6.50
CA LEU A 82 2.46 9.16 -6.55
C LEU A 82 3.64 9.23 -7.53
N TYR A 83 3.86 8.21 -8.37
CA TYR A 83 5.01 8.14 -9.28
C TYR A 83 5.22 9.39 -10.13
N ARG A 84 4.11 10.00 -10.58
CA ARG A 84 4.12 11.17 -11.48
C ARG A 84 4.19 12.52 -10.76
N ILE A 85 4.08 12.53 -9.43
CA ILE A 85 4.20 13.75 -8.64
C ILE A 85 5.65 14.22 -8.70
N ALA A 86 5.84 15.42 -9.25
CA ALA A 86 7.15 16.06 -9.34
C ALA A 86 7.42 16.88 -8.07
N ASP A 87 6.42 17.64 -7.63
CA ASP A 87 6.44 18.44 -6.41
C ASP A 87 5.37 17.93 -5.42
N PRO A 88 5.74 17.54 -4.18
CA PRO A 88 4.79 17.16 -3.14
C PRO A 88 3.66 18.18 -2.90
N GLU A 89 3.89 19.48 -3.16
CA GLU A 89 2.86 20.52 -3.04
C GLU A 89 1.65 20.29 -3.98
N GLU A 90 1.84 19.60 -5.10
CA GLU A 90 0.76 19.21 -6.02
C GLU A 90 -0.33 18.40 -5.33
N LEU A 91 0.02 17.66 -4.26
CA LEU A 91 -0.93 16.87 -3.48
C LEU A 91 -1.93 17.72 -2.71
N GLU A 92 -1.50 18.90 -2.23
CA GLU A 92 -2.40 19.85 -1.56
C GLU A 92 -3.46 20.35 -2.53
N PHE A 93 -3.06 20.73 -3.75
CA PHE A 93 -3.98 21.19 -4.79
C PHE A 93 -4.89 20.08 -5.31
N ALA A 94 -4.43 18.83 -5.30
CA ALA A 94 -5.23 17.65 -5.63
C ALA A 94 -6.25 17.29 -4.52
N GLY A 95 -6.23 17.98 -3.38
CA GLY A 95 -7.15 17.72 -2.27
C GLY A 95 -6.89 16.40 -1.56
N ILE A 96 -5.63 15.92 -1.52
CA ILE A 96 -5.33 14.59 -0.97
C ILE A 96 -5.80 14.41 0.49
N ARG A 97 -5.85 15.51 1.25
CA ARG A 97 -6.29 15.55 2.65
C ARG A 97 -7.75 15.17 2.84
N ASP A 98 -8.58 15.32 1.81
CA ASP A 98 -9.99 14.96 1.87
C ASP A 98 -10.19 13.44 1.78
N TYR A 99 -9.19 12.73 1.24
CA TYR A 99 -9.24 11.29 1.00
C TYR A 99 -8.42 10.47 2.01
N ILE A 100 -7.29 11.04 2.44
CA ILE A 100 -6.46 10.43 3.48
C ILE A 100 -7.05 10.79 4.83
N GLY A 101 -7.73 9.83 5.45
CA GLY A 101 -8.38 10.06 6.74
C GLY A 101 -8.65 8.78 7.52
N SER A 102 -9.22 8.95 8.71
CA SER A 102 -9.51 7.87 9.66
C SER A 102 -10.67 6.95 9.23
N SER A 103 -11.37 7.27 8.14
CA SER A 103 -12.52 6.49 7.64
C SER A 103 -12.16 5.53 6.50
N THR A 104 -10.95 5.62 5.94
CA THR A 104 -10.51 4.83 4.78
C THR A 104 -9.22 4.09 5.09
N VAL A 105 -8.97 2.97 4.42
CA VAL A 105 -7.63 2.38 4.34
C VAL A 105 -6.88 3.07 3.21
N ASN A 106 -5.65 3.50 3.47
CA ASN A 106 -4.84 4.22 2.51
C ASN A 106 -3.64 3.36 2.08
N LEU A 107 -3.60 2.99 0.80
CA LEU A 107 -2.48 2.28 0.17
C LEU A 107 -1.74 3.25 -0.72
N ILE A 108 -0.50 3.60 -0.39
CA ILE A 108 0.22 4.69 -1.06
C ILE A 108 1.49 4.15 -1.72
N GLU A 109 1.49 4.06 -3.05
CA GLU A 109 2.69 3.76 -3.83
C GLU A 109 3.56 5.02 -4.01
N TRP A 110 4.88 4.85 -3.96
CA TRP A 110 5.86 5.94 -4.10
C TRP A 110 5.71 7.03 -3.03
N SER A 111 5.58 6.61 -1.77
CA SER A 111 5.24 7.48 -0.65
C SER A 111 6.23 8.65 -0.46
N VAL A 112 7.49 8.43 -0.81
CA VAL A 112 8.57 9.43 -0.75
C VAL A 112 8.23 10.68 -1.59
N LYS A 113 7.43 10.53 -2.67
CA LYS A 113 6.97 11.65 -3.51
C LYS A 113 5.94 12.55 -2.84
N GLY A 114 5.31 12.11 -1.76
CA GLY A 114 4.37 12.89 -0.96
C GLY A 114 4.94 13.37 0.38
N ALA A 115 6.26 13.32 0.57
CA ALA A 115 6.89 13.70 1.82
C ALA A 115 6.45 15.10 2.30
N GLY A 116 6.02 15.19 3.56
CA GLY A 116 5.50 16.43 4.16
C GLY A 116 3.99 16.65 4.00
N PHE A 117 3.33 15.94 3.07
CA PHE A 117 1.89 16.04 2.81
C PHE A 117 1.10 14.79 3.19
N LEU A 118 1.79 13.67 3.40
CA LEU A 118 1.19 12.42 3.84
C LEU A 118 1.33 12.25 5.36
N PRO A 119 0.34 11.64 6.04
CA PRO A 119 0.46 11.24 7.44
C PRO A 119 1.40 10.05 7.57
N ALA A 120 2.03 9.88 8.75
CA ALA A 120 2.90 8.73 9.00
C ALA A 120 2.16 7.40 8.76
N PRO A 121 2.80 6.40 8.11
CA PRO A 121 2.18 5.11 7.89
C PRO A 121 2.14 4.28 9.16
N ASP A 122 1.21 3.31 9.21
CA ASP A 122 1.28 2.21 10.17
C ASP A 122 2.32 1.17 9.74
N VAL A 123 2.39 0.89 8.44
CA VAL A 123 3.32 -0.05 7.83
C VAL A 123 4.01 0.61 6.63
N GLN A 124 5.34 0.51 6.59
CA GLN A 124 6.13 0.81 5.40
C GLN A 124 6.66 -0.48 4.80
N ILE A 125 6.43 -0.69 3.51
CA ILE A 125 6.87 -1.88 2.77
C ILE A 125 7.76 -1.45 1.62
N ASP A 126 8.99 -1.95 1.62
CA ASP A 126 9.92 -1.84 0.51
C ASP A 126 9.91 -3.15 -0.29
N LEU A 127 9.66 -3.05 -1.60
CA LEU A 127 9.71 -4.16 -2.55
C LEU A 127 10.91 -4.01 -3.48
N GLU A 128 11.76 -5.02 -3.51
CA GLU A 128 12.96 -5.07 -4.34
C GLU A 128 12.89 -6.24 -5.32
N ALA A 129 13.29 -6.01 -6.58
CA ALA A 129 13.38 -7.07 -7.57
C ALA A 129 14.70 -7.86 -7.42
N THR A 130 14.59 -9.18 -7.20
CA THR A 130 15.74 -10.07 -7.02
C THR A 130 15.72 -11.18 -8.08
N GLY A 131 16.22 -10.87 -9.28
CA GLY A 131 16.11 -11.75 -10.44
C GLY A 131 14.64 -11.92 -10.85
N LYS A 132 14.10 -13.13 -10.71
CA LYS A 132 12.67 -13.40 -10.95
C LYS A 132 11.79 -13.17 -9.71
N ALA A 133 12.37 -13.28 -8.52
CA ALA A 133 11.68 -13.13 -7.25
C ALA A 133 11.54 -11.66 -6.84
N ARG A 134 10.83 -11.42 -5.74
CA ARG A 134 10.80 -10.16 -5.01
C ARG A 134 11.26 -10.37 -3.58
N ARG A 135 11.96 -9.39 -3.04
CA ARG A 135 12.23 -9.29 -1.60
C ARG A 135 11.31 -8.23 -1.04
N LEU A 136 10.46 -8.62 -0.09
CA LEU A 136 9.56 -7.73 0.64
C LEU A 136 10.16 -7.48 2.02
N VAL A 137 10.39 -6.21 2.34
CA VAL A 137 10.82 -5.77 3.67
C VAL A 137 9.74 -4.87 4.24
N ALA A 138 9.06 -5.33 5.28
CA ALA A 138 8.00 -4.58 5.95
C ALA A 138 8.44 -4.12 7.34
N ARG A 139 8.15 -2.86 7.65
CA ARG A 139 8.43 -2.23 8.94
C ARG A 139 7.14 -1.73 9.57
N ALA A 140 6.86 -2.16 10.80
CA ALA A 140 5.81 -1.56 11.60
C ALA A 140 6.29 -0.22 12.19
N CYS A 141 5.61 0.87 11.82
CA CYS A 141 5.90 2.23 12.26
C CYS A 141 5.03 2.64 13.47
N THR A 142 3.93 1.93 13.71
CA THR A 142 3.03 2.13 14.85
C THR A 142 2.72 0.79 15.54
N PRO A 143 2.14 0.79 16.76
CA PRO A 143 1.61 -0.44 17.36
C PRO A 143 0.57 -1.13 16.47
N ARG A 144 -0.23 -0.32 15.76
CA ARG A 144 -1.20 -0.83 14.78
C ARG A 144 -0.51 -1.56 13.63
N GLY A 145 0.61 -1.03 13.14
CA GLY A 145 1.45 -1.71 12.16
C GLY A 145 1.95 -3.09 12.60
N GLN A 146 2.24 -3.28 13.89
CA GLN A 146 2.66 -4.59 14.42
C GLN A 146 1.53 -5.62 14.33
N GLU A 147 0.30 -5.19 14.61
CA GLU A 147 -0.88 -6.04 14.47
C GLU A 147 -1.13 -6.45 13.01
N LEU A 148 -0.94 -5.51 12.07
CA LEU A 148 -1.09 -5.76 10.63
C LEU A 148 -0.03 -6.75 10.11
N LEU A 149 1.20 -6.65 10.59
CA LEU A 149 2.31 -7.50 10.15
C LEU A 149 2.32 -8.90 10.76
N SER A 150 1.50 -9.20 11.78
CA SER A 150 1.62 -10.51 12.45
C SER A 150 1.08 -11.69 11.64
N ASP A 151 0.30 -11.42 10.58
CA ASP A 151 -0.23 -12.45 9.68
C ASP A 151 0.64 -12.60 8.41
N LEU A 152 1.67 -11.75 8.26
CA LEU A 152 2.59 -11.74 7.13
C LEU A 152 3.67 -12.81 7.30
#